data_AF-A0A7V4XD81-F1
#
_entry.id   AF-A0A7V4XD81-F1
#
_cell.length_a   1.000
_cell.length_b   1.000
_cell.length_c   1.000
_cell.angle_alpha   90.00
_cell.angle_beta   90.00
_cell.angle_gamma   90.00
#
_symmetry.space_group_name_H-M   'P 1'
#
loop_
_entity.id
_entity.type
_entity.pdbx_description
1 polymer ?
#
loop_
_entity_poly.entity_id
_entity_poly.type
_entity_poly.pdbx_seq_one_letter_code
_entity_poly.pdbx_strand_id
1 'polypeptide(L)'
;MQRTFVCLECASERARLYARTDLDLKRVLDRMDNRQVDQSAAYSCRFCGTTLADIVVDGRPGCCSCYSRFAHEIEKSVETAQGRTYHVGKAPKK
;
A
#
# COMPACT_ATOMS: atom_id res chain seq x y z
N MET A 1 -19.72 3.08 -10.74
CA MET A 1 -20.05 2.47 -9.43
C MET A 1 -21.35 1.67 -9.59
N GLN A 2 -21.29 0.34 -9.55
CA GLN A 2 -22.48 -0.50 -9.63
C GLN A 2 -23.03 -0.76 -8.23
N ARG A 3 -24.28 -0.36 -7.97
CA ARG A 3 -25.01 -0.67 -6.74
C ARG A 3 -25.63 -2.06 -6.86
N THR A 4 -25.29 -2.93 -5.93
CA THR A 4 -25.92 -4.26 -5.82
C THR A 4 -26.99 -4.19 -4.74
N PHE A 5 -28.23 -4.52 -5.09
CA PHE A 5 -29.34 -4.60 -4.14
C PHE A 5 -29.50 -6.03 -3.66
N VAL A 6 -29.54 -6.22 -2.35
CA VAL A 6 -29.56 -7.53 -1.69
C VAL A 6 -30.72 -7.56 -0.71
N CYS A 7 -31.40 -8.72 -0.56
CA CYS A 7 -32.50 -8.90 0.39
C CYS A 7 -32.00 -8.83 1.85
N LEU A 8 -32.94 -8.67 2.80
CA LEU A 8 -32.62 -8.48 4.22
C LEU A 8 -31.78 -9.64 4.82
N GLU A 9 -32.09 -10.88 4.44
CA GLU A 9 -31.35 -12.07 4.89
C GLU A 9 -29.92 -12.06 4.35
N CYS A 10 -29.75 -11.92 3.04
CA CYS A 10 -28.43 -11.89 2.40
C CYS A 10 -27.61 -10.64 2.77
N ALA A 11 -28.26 -9.52 3.12
CA ALA A 11 -27.58 -8.34 3.67
C ALA A 11 -27.03 -8.63 5.07
N SER A 12 -27.79 -9.35 5.90
CA SER A 12 -27.37 -9.74 7.26
C SER A 12 -26.22 -10.74 7.26
N GLU A 13 -26.22 -11.68 6.32
CA GLU A 13 -25.14 -12.65 6.15
C GLU A 13 -23.85 -11.99 5.65
N ARG A 14 -23.96 -11.08 4.67
CA ARG A 14 -22.80 -10.27 4.21
C ARG A 14 -22.31 -9.30 5.27
N ALA A 15 -23.20 -8.73 6.10
CA ALA A 15 -22.81 -7.89 7.22
C ALA A 15 -21.94 -8.66 8.23
N ARG A 16 -22.19 -9.96 8.46
CA ARG A 16 -21.33 -10.80 9.31
C ARG A 16 -19.94 -11.04 8.71
N LEU A 17 -19.83 -11.11 7.39
CA LEU A 17 -18.54 -11.21 6.69
C LEU A 17 -17.70 -9.92 6.84
N TYR A 18 -18.35 -8.75 6.91
CA TYR A 18 -17.66 -7.47 7.19
C TYR A 18 -17.52 -7.16 8.69
N ALA A 19 -18.27 -7.85 9.57
CA ALA A 19 -18.17 -7.71 11.02
C ALA A 19 -17.01 -8.50 11.64
N ARG A 20 -16.31 -9.36 10.88
CA ARG A 20 -14.92 -9.69 11.20
C ARG A 20 -14.04 -8.50 10.83
N THR A 21 -14.02 -7.50 11.70
CA THR A 21 -13.00 -6.46 11.68
C THR A 21 -11.69 -7.06 12.20
N ASP A 22 -11.03 -7.89 11.38
CA ASP A 22 -9.62 -8.26 11.59
C ASP A 22 -8.66 -7.13 11.18
N LEU A 23 -9.21 -5.98 10.76
CA LEU A 23 -8.49 -4.71 10.76
C LEU A 23 -8.85 -3.98 12.06
N ASP A 24 -8.12 -4.34 13.11
CA ASP A 24 -8.11 -3.61 14.37
C ASP A 24 -7.72 -2.15 14.09
N LEU A 25 -8.73 -1.28 14.08
CA LEU A 25 -8.57 0.14 13.79
C LEU A 25 -7.59 0.80 14.78
N LYS A 26 -7.49 0.29 16.02
CA LYS A 26 -6.50 0.79 16.98
C LYS A 26 -5.09 0.45 16.54
N ARG A 27 -4.82 -0.74 16.00
CA ARG A 27 -3.49 -1.09 15.44
C ARG A 27 -3.12 -0.24 14.22
N VAL A 28 -4.10 0.18 13.41
CA VAL A 28 -3.87 1.10 12.30
C VAL A 28 -3.58 2.51 12.82
N LEU A 29 -4.33 2.98 13.82
CA LEU A 29 -4.12 4.29 14.46
C LEU A 29 -2.80 4.37 15.24
N ASP A 30 -2.40 3.32 15.97
CA ASP A 30 -1.11 3.23 16.67
C ASP A 30 0.08 3.28 15.69
N ARG A 31 -0.10 2.74 14.47
CA ARG A 31 0.91 2.88 13.39
C ARG A 31 0.98 4.29 12.81
N MET A 32 -0.11 5.05 12.88
CA MET A 32 -0.12 6.46 12.45
C MET A 32 0.54 7.36 13.50
N ASP A 33 0.35 7.07 14.79
CA ASP A 33 0.91 7.86 15.90
C ASP A 33 2.40 7.58 16.13
N ASN A 34 2.84 6.33 15.92
CA ASN A 34 4.23 5.93 16.12
C ASN A 34 5.09 6.01 14.83
N ARG A 35 4.82 7.00 13.96
CA ARG A 35 5.71 7.29 12.83
C ARG A 35 6.98 7.94 13.38
N GLN A 36 7.93 7.11 13.83
CA GLN A 36 9.32 7.51 13.91
C GLN A 36 9.74 7.93 12.50
N VAL A 37 9.74 9.24 12.26
CA VAL A 37 10.41 9.84 11.11
C VAL A 37 11.87 9.50 11.30
N ASP A 38 12.32 8.45 10.62
CA ASP A 38 13.74 8.13 10.51
C ASP A 38 14.41 9.39 9.97
N GLN A 39 15.10 10.11 10.85
CA GLN A 39 15.90 11.27 10.53
C GLN A 39 17.21 10.79 9.88
N SER A 40 17.11 10.00 8.82
CA SER A 40 18.21 9.78 7.90
C SER A 40 18.31 11.03 7.04
N ALA A 41 19.05 12.02 7.55
CA ALA A 41 19.44 13.20 6.81
C ALA A 41 19.93 12.78 5.40
N ALA A 42 19.27 13.33 4.37
CA ALA A 42 19.62 13.27 2.96
C ALA A 42 19.62 11.90 2.24
N TYR A 43 18.54 11.11 2.37
CA TYR A 43 18.20 10.11 1.34
C TYR A 43 17.31 10.73 0.24
N SER A 44 17.80 11.80 -0.39
CA SER A 44 17.13 12.47 -1.52
C SER A 44 17.69 12.00 -2.87
N CYS A 45 16.86 12.05 -3.90
CA CYS A 45 17.29 11.78 -5.26
C CYS A 45 18.19 12.91 -5.76
N ARG A 46 19.39 12.57 -6.24
CA ARG A 46 20.34 13.57 -6.79
C ARG A 46 19.85 14.26 -8.06
N PHE A 47 18.86 13.69 -8.75
CA PHE A 47 18.34 14.22 -10.02
C PHE A 47 17.13 15.13 -9.83
N CYS A 48 16.16 14.76 -8.98
CA CYS A 48 14.92 15.51 -8.79
C CYS A 48 14.69 16.02 -7.35
N GLY A 49 15.60 15.72 -6.42
CA GLY A 49 15.50 16.16 -5.03
C GLY A 49 14.50 15.39 -4.16
N THR A 50 13.60 14.62 -4.76
CA THR A 50 12.57 13.84 -4.05
C THR A 50 13.18 12.89 -3.02
N THR A 51 12.64 12.90 -1.80
CA THR A 51 13.01 11.98 -0.72
C THR A 51 12.10 10.76 -0.70
N LEU A 52 12.52 9.71 0.00
CA LEU A 52 11.64 8.56 0.26
C LEU A 52 10.37 8.99 1.01
N ALA A 53 10.48 9.95 1.93
CA ALA A 53 9.34 10.43 2.70
C ALA A 53 8.26 11.06 1.80
N ASP A 54 8.68 11.85 0.80
CA ASP A 54 7.78 12.45 -0.19
C ASP A 54 7.06 11.36 -0.99
N ILE A 55 7.78 10.32 -1.44
CA ILE A 55 7.20 9.20 -2.19
C ILE A 55 6.15 8.45 -1.35
N VAL A 56 6.42 8.22 -0.06
CA VAL A 56 5.51 7.54 0.85
C VAL A 56 4.24 8.37 1.12
N VAL A 57 4.37 9.69 1.21
CA VAL A 57 3.24 10.60 1.44
C VAL A 57 2.38 10.76 0.19
N ASP A 58 3.01 10.98 -0.97
CA ASP A 58 2.31 11.26 -2.22
C ASP A 58 1.86 9.98 -2.96
N GLY A 59 2.44 8.84 -2.59
CA GLY A 59 2.21 7.55 -3.26
C GLY A 59 2.77 7.49 -4.68
N ARG A 60 3.63 8.44 -5.07
CA ARG A 60 4.16 8.58 -6.44
C ARG A 60 5.68 8.52 -6.42
N PRO A 61 6.29 7.54 -7.10
CA PRO A 61 7.73 7.54 -7.35
C PRO A 61 8.09 8.75 -8.23
N GLY A 62 9.12 9.51 -7.86
CA GLY A 62 9.54 10.74 -8.54
C GLY A 62 10.06 10.53 -9.98
N CYS A 63 11.34 10.82 -10.24
CA CYS A 63 11.93 10.61 -11.57
C CYS A 63 12.35 9.14 -11.82
N CYS A 64 12.85 8.84 -13.03
CA CYS A 64 13.35 7.50 -13.37
C CYS A 64 14.42 6.99 -12.38
N SER A 65 15.32 7.86 -11.92
CA SER A 65 16.36 7.49 -10.96
C SER A 65 15.81 7.17 -9.56
N CYS A 66 14.60 7.63 -9.24
CA CYS A 66 13.95 7.28 -7.97
C CYS A 66 13.61 5.78 -7.91
N TYR A 67 13.21 5.17 -9.03
CA TYR A 67 12.94 3.72 -9.07
C TYR A 67 14.17 2.88 -8.74
N SER A 68 15.37 3.32 -9.15
CA SER A 68 16.61 2.62 -8.80
C SER A 68 17.10 2.97 -7.40
N ARG A 69 17.01 4.24 -7.00
CA ARG A 69 17.52 4.72 -5.72
C ARG A 69 16.74 4.16 -4.53
N PHE A 70 15.43 4.08 -4.66
CA PHE A 70 14.50 3.60 -3.63
C PHE A 70 13.90 2.23 -3.99
N ALA A 71 14.60 1.45 -4.83
CA ALA A 71 14.09 0.22 -5.40
C ALA A 71 13.61 -0.76 -4.33
N HIS A 72 14.43 -0.94 -3.30
CA HIS A 72 14.18 -1.88 -2.23
C HIS A 72 12.96 -1.48 -1.38
N GLU A 73 12.79 -0.19 -1.10
CA GLU A 73 11.64 0.32 -0.34
C GLU A 73 10.36 0.23 -1.16
N ILE A 74 10.42 0.59 -2.46
CA ILE A 74 9.30 0.45 -3.39
C ILE A 74 8.90 -1.03 -3.51
N GLU A 75 9.87 -1.94 -3.65
CA GLU A 75 9.62 -3.37 -3.76
C GLU A 75 8.93 -3.93 -2.52
N LYS A 76 9.39 -3.55 -1.31
CA LYS A 76 8.72 -3.90 -0.05
C LYS A 76 7.31 -3.34 0.04
N SER A 77 7.08 -2.10 -0.38
CA SER A 77 5.74 -1.50 -0.41
C SER A 77 4.81 -2.24 -1.36
N VAL A 78 5.30 -2.61 -2.55
CA VAL A 78 4.57 -3.40 -3.53
C VAL A 78 4.23 -4.77 -2.97
N GLU A 79 5.20 -5.48 -2.39
CA GLU A 79 4.98 -6.79 -1.76
C GLU A 79 3.96 -6.70 -0.62
N THR A 80 4.02 -5.67 0.21
CA THR A 80 3.04 -5.46 1.28
C THR A 80 1.63 -5.20 0.74
N ALA A 81 1.52 -4.47 -0.37
CA ALA A 81 0.23 -4.07 -0.94
C ALA A 81 -0.47 -5.20 -1.73
N GLN A 82 0.28 -5.99 -2.52
CA GLN A 82 -0.29 -7.03 -3.40
C GLN A 82 0.18 -8.45 -3.11
N GLY A 83 1.07 -8.65 -2.13
CA GLY A 83 1.57 -9.94 -1.65
C GLY A 83 2.75 -10.54 -2.42
N ARG A 84 3.00 -10.11 -3.67
CA ARG A 84 4.13 -10.55 -4.51
C ARG A 84 4.68 -9.37 -5.28
N THR A 85 5.98 -9.40 -5.58
CA THR A 85 6.64 -8.37 -6.43
C THR A 85 6.53 -8.68 -7.93
N TYR A 86 6.01 -9.86 -8.27
CA TYR A 86 5.79 -10.33 -9.64
C TYR A 86 4.46 -11.07 -9.76
N HIS A 87 3.92 -11.13 -10.99
CA HIS A 87 2.70 -11.87 -11.26
C HIS A 87 2.94 -13.38 -11.21
N VAL A 88 2.26 -14.05 -10.27
CA VAL A 88 2.24 -15.52 -10.12
C VAL A 88 0.97 -16.16 -10.69
N GLY A 89 0.13 -15.39 -11.39
CA GLY A 89 -1.14 -15.83 -11.95
C GLY A 89 -0.99 -16.65 -13.24
N LYS A 90 -2.13 -17.06 -13.81
CA LYS A 90 -2.15 -17.72 -15.12
C LYS A 90 -1.60 -16.76 -16.18
N ALA A 91 -0.47 -17.14 -16.77
CA ALA A 91 0.05 -16.48 -17.97
C ALA A 91 -0.58 -17.10 -19.23
N PRO A 92 -0.85 -16.32 -20.28
CA PRO A 92 -1.28 -16.87 -21.56
C PRO A 92 -0.20 -17.81 -22.12
N LYS A 93 -0.63 -18.94 -22.69
CA LYS A 93 0.27 -19.80 -23.47
C LYS A 93 0.66 -19.03 -24.74
N LYS A 94 1.94 -19.11 -25.09
CA LYS A 94 2.45 -18.58 -26.36
C LYS A 94 1.81 -19.28 -27.55
#